data_AF-A0A537HUV7-F1
#
_entry.id   AF-A0A537HUV7-F1
#
_cell.length_a   1.000
_cell.length_b   1.000
_cell.length_c   1.000
_cell.angle_alpha   90.00
_cell.angle_beta   90.00
_cell.angle_gamma   90.00
#
_symmetry.space_group_name_H-M   'P 1'
#
loop_
_entity.id
_entity.type
_entity.pdbx_description
1 polymer ?
#
loop_
_entity_poly.entity_id
_entity_poly.type
_entity_poly.pdbx_seq_one_letter_code
_entity_poly.pdbx_strand_id
1 'polypeptide(L)'
;MYLIYLLIVIVVLTFYAIRKKTKKNDFERIHREREIANAPKFLYLRNFLVDGDDGGGGNIEIMKLVPKELDLANKLIHLNHHLIAVGKPEEDLPEIGFDRKRFSNDTWQEEVLKLMRDSHLIIYRPDTSPGVLWEMGKILELGYREKLILWSDMGFGENNDIQKARYNTFRRKLAEQFSEQIPPFERHKKFMVSDSKNSWEVFYLIIQTSIYKRLSNLK
;
A
#
# COMPACT_ATOMS: atom_id res chain seq x y z
N MET A 1 2.82 30.20 31.15
CA MET A 1 3.61 29.28 30.31
C MET A 1 2.77 28.14 29.73
N TYR A 2 2.03 27.37 30.54
CA TYR A 2 1.18 26.26 30.06
C TYR A 2 0.05 26.65 29.07
N LEU A 3 -0.59 27.81 29.26
CA LEU A 3 -1.65 28.29 28.36
C LEU A 3 -1.18 28.57 26.92
N ILE A 4 0.05 29.08 26.76
CA ILE A 4 0.64 29.35 25.43
C ILE A 4 0.95 28.03 24.73
N TYR A 5 1.50 27.04 25.46
CA TYR A 5 1.77 25.72 24.91
C TYR A 5 0.49 25.00 24.47
N LEU A 6 -0.55 25.05 25.30
CA LEU A 6 -1.86 24.48 24.98
C LEU A 6 -2.47 25.12 23.71
N LEU A 7 -2.37 26.45 23.58
CA LEU A 7 -2.85 27.16 22.40
C LEU A 7 -2.09 26.75 21.13
N ILE A 8 -0.76 26.62 21.20
CA ILE A 8 0.07 26.16 20.08
C ILE A 8 -0.34 24.75 19.66
N VAL A 9 -0.54 23.84 20.61
CA VAL A 9 -0.98 22.46 20.33
C VAL A 9 -2.35 22.45 19.64
N ILE A 10 -3.31 23.23 20.12
CA ILE A 10 -4.64 23.33 19.51
C ILE A 10 -4.56 23.87 18.07
N VAL A 11 -3.77 24.90 17.83
CA VAL A 11 -3.58 25.47 16.48
C VAL A 11 -2.96 24.44 15.53
N VAL A 12 -1.92 23.73 15.97
CA VAL A 12 -1.27 22.66 15.19
C VAL A 12 -2.25 21.53 14.88
N LEU A 13 -3.02 21.06 15.86
CA LEU A 13 -4.02 20.01 15.68
C LEU A 13 -5.16 20.45 14.74
N THR A 14 -5.61 21.69 14.86
CA THR A 14 -6.66 22.25 14.00
C THR A 14 -6.16 22.39 12.56
N PHE A 15 -4.96 22.93 12.37
CA PHE A 15 -4.33 23.04 11.05
C PHE A 15 -4.10 21.65 10.43
N TYR A 16 -3.67 20.68 11.22
CA TYR A 16 -3.53 19.30 10.80
C TYR A 16 -4.87 18.70 10.35
N ALA A 17 -5.93 18.86 11.14
CA ALA A 17 -7.27 18.37 10.81
C ALA A 17 -7.82 19.01 9.52
N ILE A 18 -7.65 20.32 9.35
CA ILE A 18 -8.03 21.04 8.12
C ILE A 18 -7.26 20.49 6.92
N ARG A 19 -5.93 20.40 7.00
CA ARG A 19 -5.08 19.88 5.92
C ARG A 19 -5.43 18.44 5.56
N LYS A 20 -5.71 17.60 6.56
CA LYS A 20 -6.15 16.21 6.39
C LYS A 20 -7.48 16.14 5.64
N LYS A 21 -8.45 16.99 6.02
CA LYS A 21 -9.76 17.08 5.35
C LYS A 21 -9.64 17.56 3.90
N THR A 22 -8.83 18.60 3.64
CA THR A 22 -8.61 19.10 2.28
C THR A 22 -7.98 18.03 1.39
N LYS A 23 -6.93 17.35 1.85
CA LYS A 23 -6.31 16.25 1.09
C LYS A 23 -7.28 15.12 0.80
N LYS A 24 -8.13 14.76 1.78
CA LYS A 24 -9.16 13.74 1.58
C LYS A 24 -10.09 14.12 0.43
N ASN A 25 -10.61 15.34 0.45
CA ASN A 25 -11.50 15.85 -0.60
C ASN A 25 -10.81 15.87 -1.98
N ASP A 26 -9.53 16.24 -2.03
CA ASP A 26 -8.75 16.24 -3.28
C ASP A 26 -8.62 14.82 -3.85
N PHE A 27 -8.23 13.84 -3.03
CA PHE A 27 -8.13 12.44 -3.48
C PHE A 27 -9.49 11.88 -3.91
N GLU A 28 -10.57 12.16 -3.16
CA GLU A 28 -11.92 11.72 -3.55
C GLU A 28 -12.36 12.32 -4.88
N ARG A 29 -12.09 13.61 -5.11
CA ARG A 29 -12.37 14.27 -6.39
C ARG A 29 -11.56 13.64 -7.52
N ILE A 30 -10.25 13.48 -7.34
CA ILE A 30 -9.36 12.90 -8.35
C ILE A 30 -9.77 11.47 -8.69
N HIS A 31 -10.08 10.64 -7.70
CA HIS A 31 -10.49 9.26 -7.93
C HIS A 31 -11.84 9.18 -8.64
N ARG A 32 -12.80 10.04 -8.30
CA ARG A 32 -14.08 10.14 -9.02
C ARG A 32 -13.88 10.54 -10.48
N GLU A 33 -13.07 11.55 -10.74
CA GLU A 33 -12.74 11.98 -12.11
C GLU A 33 -12.08 10.84 -12.91
N ARG A 34 -11.17 10.09 -12.27
CA ARG A 34 -10.49 8.93 -12.89
C ARG A 34 -11.40 7.75 -13.14
N GLU A 35 -12.33 7.49 -12.23
CA GLU A 35 -13.35 6.45 -12.38
C GLU A 35 -14.26 6.77 -13.58
N ILE A 36 -14.77 8.00 -13.67
CA ILE A 36 -15.60 8.46 -14.80
C ILE A 36 -14.84 8.38 -16.12
N ALA A 37 -13.56 8.77 -16.11
CA ALA A 37 -12.70 8.71 -17.29
C ALA A 37 -12.21 7.29 -17.64
N ASN A 38 -12.58 6.27 -16.84
CA ASN A 38 -12.05 4.90 -16.94
C ASN A 38 -10.51 4.87 -17.05
N ALA A 39 -9.85 5.69 -16.23
CA ALA A 39 -8.41 5.80 -16.22
C ALA A 39 -7.78 4.44 -15.86
N PRO A 40 -6.56 4.14 -16.36
CA PRO A 40 -5.92 2.88 -16.04
C PRO A 40 -5.65 2.73 -14.53
N LYS A 41 -5.70 1.50 -14.02
CA LYS A 41 -5.76 1.25 -12.57
C LYS A 41 -4.42 0.84 -11.99
N PHE A 42 -4.11 1.35 -10.80
CA PHE A 42 -3.11 0.80 -9.90
C PHE A 42 -3.83 0.16 -8.71
N LEU A 43 -3.64 -1.14 -8.54
CA LEU A 43 -4.22 -1.89 -7.44
C LEU A 43 -3.23 -1.99 -6.29
N TYR A 44 -3.70 -1.71 -5.08
CA TYR A 44 -2.97 -1.91 -3.85
C TYR A 44 -3.63 -3.01 -3.00
N LEU A 45 -2.89 -4.10 -2.79
CA LEU A 45 -3.30 -5.26 -2.00
C LEU A 45 -2.51 -5.29 -0.69
N ARG A 46 -3.21 -5.51 0.42
CA ARG A 46 -2.63 -5.58 1.77
C ARG A 46 -3.56 -6.35 2.70
N ASN A 47 -3.01 -6.84 3.82
CA ASN A 47 -3.85 -7.36 4.89
C ASN A 47 -4.60 -6.24 5.60
N PHE A 48 -5.93 -6.29 5.57
CA PHE A 48 -6.80 -5.32 6.24
C PHE A 48 -6.72 -5.36 7.77
N LEU A 49 -6.29 -6.47 8.38
CA LEU A 49 -6.16 -6.61 9.85
C LEU A 49 -4.96 -5.85 10.43
N VAL A 50 -4.06 -5.37 9.56
CA VAL A 50 -2.88 -4.57 9.95
C VAL A 50 -3.14 -3.06 9.77
N ASP A 51 -4.25 -2.69 9.11
CA ASP A 51 -4.69 -1.29 9.03
C ASP A 51 -5.24 -0.87 10.40
N GLY A 52 -4.55 0.04 11.09
CA GLY A 52 -5.08 0.75 12.26
C GLY A 52 -4.31 0.63 13.57
N ASP A 53 -3.22 -0.15 13.66
CA ASP A 53 -2.42 -0.26 14.90
C ASP A 53 -0.94 0.11 14.68
N ASP A 54 -0.73 1.32 14.13
CA ASP A 54 0.57 1.99 14.15
C ASP A 54 0.93 2.43 15.59
N GLY A 55 1.03 1.48 16.51
CA GLY A 55 1.64 1.63 17.83
C GLY A 55 0.75 2.28 18.89
N GLY A 56 -0.06 1.46 19.56
CA GLY A 56 -0.44 1.68 20.95
C GLY A 56 0.80 1.71 21.87
N GLY A 57 1.44 2.87 21.96
CA GLY A 57 2.52 3.16 22.89
C GLY A 57 2.51 4.64 23.22
N GLY A 58 1.96 4.98 24.39
CA GLY A 58 1.73 6.35 24.82
C GLY A 58 3.00 7.20 24.79
N ASN A 59 3.10 8.04 23.77
CA ASN A 59 3.75 9.35 23.79
C ASN A 59 3.28 10.10 22.54
N ILE A 60 2.88 11.36 22.70
CA ILE A 60 2.40 12.23 21.62
C ILE A 60 3.59 12.55 20.70
N GLU A 61 3.94 11.62 19.79
CA GLU A 61 4.89 11.90 18.71
C GLU A 61 4.17 12.67 17.61
N ILE A 62 4.22 13.98 17.72
CA ILE A 62 3.79 14.96 16.70
C ILE A 62 4.52 14.73 15.35
N MET A 63 5.53 13.85 15.26
CA MET A 63 6.32 13.62 14.04
C MET A 63 5.79 12.53 13.07
N LYS A 64 4.80 11.70 13.43
CA LYS A 64 4.20 10.72 12.49
C LYS A 64 3.04 11.31 11.67
N LEU A 65 3.19 12.54 11.18
CA LEU A 65 2.09 13.33 10.59
C LEU A 65 1.54 12.79 9.26
N VAL A 66 2.22 11.87 8.57
CA VAL A 66 1.76 11.32 7.28
C VAL A 66 1.78 9.79 7.32
N PRO A 67 0.60 9.13 7.19
CA PRO A 67 0.54 7.68 7.01
C PRO A 67 1.36 7.24 5.79
N LYS A 68 2.10 6.14 5.90
CA LYS A 68 2.97 5.65 4.81
C LYS A 68 2.18 5.39 3.51
N GLU A 69 0.92 4.95 3.62
CA GLU A 69 0.04 4.77 2.47
C GLU A 69 -0.27 6.09 1.76
N LEU A 70 -0.46 7.17 2.52
CA LEU A 70 -0.67 8.50 1.94
C LEU A 70 0.58 8.99 1.21
N ASP A 71 1.78 8.74 1.75
CA ASP A 71 3.03 9.05 1.06
C ASP A 71 3.17 8.24 -0.25
N LEU A 72 2.86 6.95 -0.23
CA LEU A 72 2.80 6.12 -1.43
C LEU A 72 1.80 6.67 -2.45
N ALA A 73 0.57 6.99 -2.03
CA ALA A 73 -0.47 7.52 -2.90
C ALA A 73 -0.06 8.86 -3.53
N ASN A 74 0.56 9.77 -2.77
CA ASN A 74 1.05 11.04 -3.32
C ASN A 74 2.12 10.83 -4.40
N LYS A 75 2.98 9.80 -4.28
CA LYS A 75 3.97 9.48 -5.33
C LYS A 75 3.33 8.94 -6.60
N LEU A 76 2.27 8.14 -6.44
CA LEU A 76 1.60 7.47 -7.56
C LEU A 76 0.57 8.35 -8.27
N ILE A 77 -0.08 9.27 -7.56
CA ILE A 77 -1.21 10.04 -8.10
C ILE A 77 -0.80 10.84 -9.34
N HIS A 78 0.46 11.28 -9.41
CA HIS A 78 0.99 12.02 -10.55
C HIS A 78 1.08 11.20 -11.84
N LEU A 79 0.94 9.88 -11.79
CA LEU A 79 1.01 9.01 -12.97
C LEU A 79 -0.30 8.94 -13.76
N ASN A 80 -1.34 9.70 -13.42
CA ASN A 80 -2.65 9.70 -14.10
C ASN A 80 -3.41 8.36 -14.06
N HIS A 81 -3.14 7.52 -13.05
CA HIS A 81 -3.80 6.23 -12.86
C HIS A 81 -4.81 6.26 -11.70
N HIS A 82 -5.93 5.56 -11.81
CA HIS A 82 -6.86 5.39 -10.69
C HIS A 82 -6.23 4.51 -9.62
N LEU A 83 -6.02 5.06 -8.42
CA LEU A 83 -5.41 4.30 -7.32
C LEU A 83 -6.51 3.59 -6.53
N ILE A 84 -6.55 2.28 -6.63
CA ILE A 84 -7.58 1.43 -6.02
C ILE A 84 -6.94 0.59 -4.92
N ALA A 85 -7.60 0.49 -3.78
CA ALA A 85 -7.30 -0.52 -2.76
C ALA A 85 -8.57 -1.31 -2.46
N VAL A 86 -8.42 -2.51 -1.94
CA VAL A 86 -9.55 -3.26 -1.37
C VAL A 86 -9.69 -2.84 0.10
N GLY A 87 -10.92 -2.63 0.55
CA GLY A 87 -11.24 -2.27 1.93
C GLY A 87 -12.06 -3.35 2.63
N LYS A 88 -12.04 -3.34 3.96
CA LYS A 88 -12.94 -4.17 4.77
C LYS A 88 -14.41 -3.73 4.54
N PRO A 89 -15.37 -4.67 4.50
CA PRO A 89 -16.79 -4.32 4.33
C PRO A 89 -17.29 -3.32 5.40
N GLU A 90 -16.86 -3.52 6.66
CA GLU A 90 -17.33 -2.80 7.85
C GLU A 90 -16.39 -1.67 8.32
N GLU A 91 -15.43 -1.23 7.50
CA GLU A 91 -14.50 -0.16 7.91
C GLU A 91 -15.21 1.21 7.88
N ASP A 92 -15.33 1.90 9.02
CA ASP A 92 -16.12 3.14 9.09
C ASP A 92 -15.49 4.32 8.34
N LEU A 93 -14.17 4.33 8.11
CA LEU A 93 -13.47 5.43 7.46
C LEU A 93 -12.40 4.93 6.49
N PRO A 94 -12.51 5.22 5.18
CA PRO A 94 -11.43 4.90 4.27
C PRO A 94 -10.19 5.76 4.60
N GLU A 95 -9.03 5.11 4.72
CA GLU A 95 -7.77 5.83 4.82
C GLU A 95 -7.51 6.68 3.56
N ILE A 96 -6.87 7.82 3.75
CA ILE A 96 -6.66 8.82 2.69
C ILE A 96 -5.59 8.32 1.71
N GLY A 97 -5.89 8.34 0.41
CA GLY A 97 -4.91 8.17 -0.66
C GLY A 97 -5.37 7.22 -1.78
N PHE A 98 -6.07 6.14 -1.43
CA PHE A 98 -6.59 5.15 -2.37
C PHE A 98 -8.12 5.14 -2.35
N ASP A 99 -8.73 4.90 -3.50
CA ASP A 99 -10.15 4.59 -3.60
C ASP A 99 -10.39 3.16 -3.09
N ARG A 100 -11.04 3.02 -1.93
CA ARG A 100 -11.26 1.72 -1.29
C ARG A 100 -12.55 1.07 -1.79
N LYS A 101 -12.42 0.06 -2.65
CA LYS A 101 -13.56 -0.78 -3.07
C LYS A 101 -13.85 -1.83 -1.99
N ARG A 102 -15.13 -1.95 -1.62
CA ARG A 102 -15.61 -2.91 -0.63
C ARG A 102 -16.45 -3.95 -1.34
N PHE A 103 -16.25 -5.20 -0.99
CA PHE A 103 -16.94 -6.33 -1.58
C PHE A 103 -17.58 -7.18 -0.49
N SER A 104 -18.62 -7.91 -0.84
CA SER A 104 -19.21 -8.89 0.07
C SER A 104 -18.27 -10.08 0.27
N ASN A 105 -18.42 -10.82 1.36
CA ASN A 105 -17.63 -12.03 1.63
C ASN A 105 -17.81 -13.12 0.57
N ASP A 106 -18.90 -13.09 -0.19
CA ASP A 106 -19.19 -14.10 -1.22
C ASP A 106 -18.64 -13.70 -2.59
N THR A 107 -18.40 -12.40 -2.83
CA THR A 107 -18.01 -11.88 -4.15
C THR A 107 -16.59 -11.31 -4.20
N TRP A 108 -15.91 -11.14 -3.06
CA TRP A 108 -14.63 -10.42 -3.01
C TRP A 108 -13.54 -11.07 -3.86
N GLN A 109 -13.47 -12.40 -3.93
CA GLN A 109 -12.42 -13.07 -4.70
C GLN A 109 -12.53 -12.76 -6.19
N GLU A 110 -13.75 -12.84 -6.74
CA GLU A 110 -14.01 -12.57 -8.15
C GLU A 110 -13.69 -11.12 -8.50
N GLU A 111 -14.08 -10.18 -7.65
CA GLU A 111 -13.81 -8.75 -7.84
C GLU A 111 -12.32 -8.42 -7.70
N VAL A 112 -11.59 -9.05 -6.77
CA VAL A 112 -10.13 -8.92 -6.66
C VAL A 112 -9.45 -9.42 -7.93
N LEU A 113 -9.87 -10.57 -8.48
CA LEU A 113 -9.31 -11.11 -9.73
C LEU A 113 -9.56 -10.19 -10.91
N LYS A 114 -10.74 -9.57 -10.98
CA LYS A 114 -11.08 -8.55 -11.99
C LYS A 114 -10.18 -7.31 -11.84
N LEU A 115 -10.02 -6.81 -10.63
CA LEU A 115 -9.12 -5.68 -10.36
C LEU A 115 -7.67 -6.00 -10.73
N MET A 116 -7.17 -7.19 -10.38
CA MET A 116 -5.82 -7.63 -10.74
C MET A 116 -5.62 -7.64 -12.26
N ARG A 117 -6.61 -8.16 -13.00
CA ARG A 117 -6.60 -8.20 -14.47
C ARG A 117 -6.53 -6.80 -15.07
N ASP A 118 -7.43 -5.92 -14.65
CA ASP A 118 -7.59 -4.57 -15.20
C ASP A 118 -6.48 -3.58 -14.80
N SER A 119 -5.62 -3.97 -13.85
CA SER A 119 -4.57 -3.07 -13.34
C SER A 119 -3.28 -3.14 -14.15
N HIS A 120 -2.69 -1.96 -14.38
CA HIS A 120 -1.36 -1.78 -14.97
C HIS A 120 -0.23 -2.02 -13.97
N LEU A 121 -0.53 -1.88 -12.68
CA LEU A 121 0.39 -2.09 -11.57
C LEU A 121 -0.37 -2.70 -10.40
N ILE A 122 0.24 -3.69 -9.78
CA ILE A 122 -0.20 -4.31 -8.52
C ILE A 122 0.89 -4.02 -7.49
N ILE A 123 0.57 -3.20 -6.50
CA ILE A 123 1.39 -3.00 -5.32
C ILE A 123 0.88 -3.97 -4.26
N TYR A 124 1.77 -4.76 -3.71
CA TYR A 124 1.41 -5.81 -2.78
C TYR A 124 2.21 -5.63 -1.49
N ARG A 125 1.50 -5.38 -0.39
CA ARG A 125 2.09 -5.34 0.96
C ARG A 125 2.06 -6.76 1.52
N PRO A 126 3.22 -7.39 1.75
CA PRO A 126 3.23 -8.77 2.19
C PRO A 126 2.58 -8.96 3.56
N ASP A 127 2.01 -10.14 3.76
CA ASP A 127 1.50 -10.64 5.03
C ASP A 127 1.37 -12.17 4.94
N THR A 128 1.07 -12.84 6.06
CA THR A 128 1.01 -14.31 6.14
C THR A 128 -0.40 -14.87 6.33
N SER A 129 -1.41 -13.99 6.33
CA SER A 129 -2.82 -14.37 6.39
C SER A 129 -3.26 -15.17 5.15
N PRO A 130 -4.25 -16.07 5.28
CA PRO A 130 -4.69 -16.93 4.17
C PRO A 130 -5.16 -16.15 2.95
N GLY A 131 -5.94 -15.07 3.14
CA GLY A 131 -6.45 -14.24 2.04
C GLY A 131 -5.33 -13.59 1.24
N VAL A 132 -4.35 -13.01 1.92
CA VAL A 132 -3.19 -12.36 1.28
C VAL A 132 -2.33 -13.41 0.54
N LEU A 133 -2.07 -14.57 1.14
CA LEU A 133 -1.36 -15.66 0.43
C LEU A 133 -2.13 -16.17 -0.79
N TRP A 134 -3.46 -16.23 -0.73
CA TRP A 134 -4.30 -16.55 -1.90
C TRP A 134 -4.13 -15.51 -3.01
N GLU A 135 -4.14 -14.21 -2.68
CA GLU A 135 -3.92 -13.12 -3.64
C GLU A 135 -2.56 -13.26 -4.34
N MET A 136 -1.49 -13.51 -3.58
CA MET A 136 -0.16 -13.75 -4.16
C MET A 136 -0.15 -14.99 -5.05
N GLY A 137 -0.76 -16.09 -4.61
CA GLY A 137 -0.89 -17.29 -5.41
C GLY A 137 -1.53 -17.00 -6.76
N LYS A 138 -2.60 -16.18 -6.78
CA LYS A 138 -3.27 -15.76 -8.02
C LYS A 138 -2.44 -14.82 -8.87
N ILE A 139 -1.68 -13.89 -8.29
CA ILE A 139 -0.73 -13.05 -9.04
C ILE A 139 0.31 -13.92 -9.76
N LEU A 140 0.82 -14.95 -9.10
CA LEU A 140 1.82 -15.86 -9.66
C LEU A 140 1.22 -16.78 -10.72
N GLU A 141 0.07 -17.40 -10.44
CA GLU A 141 -0.66 -18.31 -11.35
C GLU A 141 -1.07 -17.60 -12.65
N LEU A 142 -1.52 -16.34 -12.55
CA LEU A 142 -1.97 -15.55 -13.70
C LEU A 142 -0.82 -14.84 -14.45
N GLY A 143 0.44 -15.03 -14.03
CA GLY A 143 1.59 -14.44 -14.69
C GLY A 143 1.74 -12.92 -14.48
N TYR A 144 1.10 -12.33 -13.47
CA TYR A 144 1.10 -10.87 -13.24
C TYR A 144 2.38 -10.33 -12.57
N ARG A 145 3.47 -11.08 -12.63
CA ARG A 145 4.76 -10.78 -12.01
C ARG A 145 5.38 -9.48 -12.55
N GLU A 146 5.27 -9.21 -13.84
CA GLU A 146 5.82 -8.03 -14.54
C GLU A 146 5.18 -6.68 -14.17
N LYS A 147 4.02 -6.74 -13.51
CA LYS A 147 3.29 -5.60 -12.96
C LYS A 147 3.21 -5.64 -11.43
N LEU A 148 3.96 -6.52 -10.77
CA LEU A 148 3.99 -6.64 -9.32
C LEU A 148 5.12 -5.80 -8.71
N ILE A 149 4.79 -5.01 -7.70
CA ILE A 149 5.75 -4.40 -6.76
C ILE A 149 5.43 -4.92 -5.37
N LEU A 150 6.37 -5.63 -4.74
CA LEU A 150 6.27 -5.96 -3.32
C LEU A 150 6.74 -4.78 -2.49
N TRP A 151 5.96 -4.36 -1.51
CA TRP A 151 6.31 -3.33 -0.54
C TRP A 151 6.59 -3.96 0.83
N SER A 152 7.86 -4.20 1.16
CA SER A 152 8.30 -4.95 2.35
C SER A 152 8.07 -4.27 3.71
N ASP A 153 7.38 -3.13 3.74
CA ASP A 153 7.01 -2.44 4.98
C ASP A 153 5.76 -3.10 5.56
N MET A 154 5.95 -4.04 6.49
CA MET A 154 4.89 -4.90 7.02
C MET A 154 3.96 -4.21 8.03
N GLY A 155 4.16 -2.93 8.36
CA GLY A 155 3.22 -2.15 9.18
C GLY A 155 3.36 -2.23 10.70
N PHE A 156 4.50 -2.71 11.23
CA PHE A 156 4.71 -2.87 12.68
C PHE A 156 5.67 -1.83 13.27
N GLY A 157 5.58 -0.58 12.81
CA GLY A 157 6.43 0.52 13.30
C GLY A 157 7.92 0.38 12.96
N GLU A 158 8.78 0.97 13.79
CA GLU A 158 10.24 1.05 13.58
C GLU A 158 11.00 -0.18 14.09
N ASN A 159 10.32 -1.16 14.70
CA ASN A 159 10.98 -2.37 15.18
C ASN A 159 11.40 -3.27 14.01
N ASN A 160 12.66 -3.12 13.62
CA ASN A 160 13.24 -3.83 12.48
C ASN A 160 13.26 -5.35 12.68
N ASP A 161 13.37 -5.83 13.92
CA ASP A 161 13.42 -7.26 14.20
C ASP A 161 12.05 -7.92 13.98
N ILE A 162 10.97 -7.26 14.41
CA ILE A 162 9.60 -7.72 14.13
C ILE A 162 9.31 -7.70 12.63
N GLN A 163 9.70 -6.62 11.93
CA GLN A 163 9.54 -6.53 10.47
C GLN A 163 10.32 -7.64 9.76
N LYS A 164 11.59 -7.85 10.14
CA LYS A 164 12.44 -8.92 9.61
C LYS A 164 11.85 -10.30 9.85
N ALA A 165 11.35 -10.58 11.05
CA ALA A 165 10.75 -11.88 11.40
C ALA A 165 9.49 -12.17 10.57
N ARG A 166 8.59 -11.19 10.44
CA ARG A 166 7.37 -11.32 9.62
C ARG A 166 7.67 -11.47 8.15
N TYR A 167 8.58 -10.63 7.63
CA TYR A 167 9.03 -10.74 6.25
C TYR A 167 9.64 -12.11 5.96
N ASN A 168 10.52 -12.62 6.83
CA ASN A 168 11.12 -13.94 6.66
C ASN A 168 10.09 -15.07 6.73
N THR A 169 9.04 -14.91 7.54
CA THR A 169 7.93 -15.87 7.59
C THR A 169 7.17 -15.87 6.26
N PHE A 170 6.84 -14.69 5.72
CA PHE A 170 6.22 -14.55 4.41
C PHE A 170 7.09 -15.16 3.30
N ARG A 171 8.37 -14.79 3.25
CA ARG A 171 9.37 -15.32 2.31
C ARG A 171 9.44 -16.84 2.35
N ARG A 172 9.46 -17.45 3.54
CA ARG A 172 9.45 -18.90 3.71
C ARG A 172 8.17 -19.51 3.13
N LYS A 173 6.99 -18.95 3.43
CA LYS A 173 5.73 -19.44 2.88
C LYS A 173 5.66 -19.34 1.36
N LEU A 174 6.20 -18.28 0.76
CA LEU A 174 6.27 -18.18 -0.70
C LEU A 174 7.13 -19.29 -1.31
N ALA A 175 8.28 -19.56 -0.71
CA ALA A 175 9.17 -20.63 -1.17
C ALA A 175 8.49 -22.01 -1.02
N GLU A 176 7.82 -22.26 0.10
CA GLU A 176 7.15 -23.54 0.38
C GLU A 176 5.91 -23.77 -0.48
N GLN A 177 5.07 -22.75 -0.69
CA GLN A 177 3.76 -22.90 -1.35
C GLN A 177 3.81 -22.65 -2.86
N PHE A 178 4.69 -21.76 -3.31
CA PHE A 178 4.71 -21.29 -4.69
C PHE A 178 6.07 -21.49 -5.37
N SER A 179 7.02 -22.15 -4.69
CA SER A 179 8.42 -22.28 -5.14
C SER A 179 9.08 -20.93 -5.45
N GLU A 180 8.59 -19.85 -4.86
CA GLU A 180 9.03 -18.50 -5.18
C GLU A 180 10.06 -17.99 -4.18
N GLN A 181 11.24 -17.63 -4.68
CA GLN A 181 12.32 -17.11 -3.86
C GLN A 181 12.46 -15.60 -4.01
N ILE A 182 12.06 -14.87 -2.96
CA ILE A 182 12.28 -13.43 -2.86
C ILE A 182 13.58 -13.10 -2.09
N PRO A 183 14.16 -11.91 -2.26
CA PRO A 183 15.38 -11.49 -1.54
C PRO A 183 15.22 -11.54 -0.01
N PRO A 184 16.31 -11.63 0.76
CA PRO A 184 16.25 -11.48 2.21
C PRO A 184 15.78 -10.08 2.62
N PHE A 185 15.30 -9.94 3.85
CA PHE A 185 14.89 -8.64 4.38
C PHE A 185 16.04 -7.63 4.38
N GLU A 186 15.80 -6.47 3.78
CA GLU A 186 16.72 -5.34 3.82
C GLU A 186 16.01 -4.11 4.39
N ARG A 187 16.50 -3.61 5.53
CA ARG A 187 15.87 -2.53 6.31
C ARG A 187 15.50 -1.30 5.48
N HIS A 188 16.37 -0.91 4.56
CA HIS A 188 16.22 0.34 3.82
C HIS A 188 15.64 0.14 2.41
N LYS A 189 15.63 -1.09 1.90
CA LYS A 189 15.08 -1.40 0.58
C LYS A 189 13.67 -1.93 0.74
N LYS A 190 12.71 -1.03 0.52
CA LYS A 190 11.30 -1.25 0.79
C LYS A 190 10.53 -1.82 -0.39
N PHE A 191 11.03 -1.68 -1.61
CA PHE A 191 10.30 -2.08 -2.80
C PHE A 191 11.07 -3.14 -3.56
N MET A 192 10.36 -4.16 -4.04
CA MET A 192 10.95 -5.22 -4.85
C MET A 192 10.12 -5.43 -6.10
N VAL A 193 10.81 -5.57 -7.23
CA VAL A 193 10.18 -5.89 -8.51
C VAL A 193 10.86 -7.11 -9.07
N SER A 194 10.09 -7.97 -9.73
CA SER A 194 10.70 -9.07 -10.45
C SER A 194 11.10 -8.61 -11.85
N ASP A 195 12.30 -9.00 -12.27
CA ASP A 195 12.78 -8.75 -13.62
C ASP A 195 12.28 -9.82 -14.61
N SER A 196 12.59 -9.66 -15.89
CA SER A 196 12.22 -10.60 -16.96
C SER A 196 12.95 -11.95 -16.88
N LYS A 197 13.91 -12.12 -15.98
CA LYS A 197 14.70 -13.34 -15.76
C LYS A 197 14.27 -14.08 -14.49
N ASN A 198 13.13 -13.70 -13.89
CA ASN A 198 12.65 -14.21 -12.60
C ASN A 198 13.62 -13.95 -11.44
N SER A 199 14.47 -12.93 -11.57
CA SER A 199 15.24 -12.38 -10.47
C SER A 199 14.49 -11.21 -9.83
N TRP A 200 14.91 -10.80 -8.64
CA TRP A 200 14.27 -9.72 -7.90
C TRP A 200 15.25 -8.56 -7.70
N GLU A 201 14.83 -7.37 -8.13
CA GLU A 201 15.54 -6.13 -7.88
C GLU A 201 14.93 -5.39 -6.68
N VAL A 202 15.78 -4.84 -5.83
CA VAL A 202 15.42 -4.20 -4.54
C VAL A 202 15.70 -2.70 -4.58
N PHE A 203 14.75 -1.88 -4.12
CA PHE A 203 14.78 -0.42 -4.21
C PHE A 203 14.39 0.26 -2.90
N TYR A 204 14.94 1.46 -2.67
CA TYR A 204 14.61 2.29 -1.51
C TYR A 204 13.27 3.00 -1.69
N LEU A 205 13.03 3.52 -2.90
CA LEU A 205 11.84 4.29 -3.24
C LEU A 205 11.13 3.69 -4.44
N ILE A 206 9.79 3.72 -4.43
CA ILE A 206 8.98 3.22 -5.55
C ILE A 206 9.33 3.91 -6.88
N ILE A 207 9.69 5.19 -6.84
CA ILE A 207 10.07 5.98 -8.03
C ILE A 207 11.35 5.48 -8.72
N GLN A 208 12.16 4.68 -8.01
CA GLN A 208 13.39 4.11 -8.55
C GLN A 208 13.14 2.81 -9.33
N THR A 209 12.00 2.16 -9.09
CA THR A 209 11.65 0.88 -9.69
C THR A 209 11.56 0.99 -11.21
N SER A 210 11.97 -0.06 -11.91
CA SER A 210 11.86 -0.16 -13.38
C SER A 210 10.41 0.00 -13.85
N ILE A 211 9.45 -0.58 -13.11
CA ILE A 211 8.02 -0.47 -13.41
C ILE A 211 7.55 0.99 -13.33
N TYR A 212 7.90 1.73 -12.27
CA TYR A 212 7.52 3.14 -12.15
C TYR A 212 8.09 3.98 -13.30
N LYS A 213 9.38 3.80 -13.62
CA LYS A 213 10.03 4.52 -14.72
C LYS A 213 9.38 4.25 -16.08
N ARG A 214 9.01 2.98 -16.34
CA ARG A 214 8.26 2.59 -17.54
C ARG A 214 6.92 3.32 -17.59
N LEU A 215 6.17 3.31 -16.50
CA LEU A 215 4.85 3.96 -16.43
C LEU A 215 4.92 5.49 -16.50
N SER A 216 5.99 6.11 -15.98
CA SER A 216 6.17 7.57 -16.08
C SER A 216 6.52 8.04 -17.50
N ASN A 217 7.13 7.17 -18.31
CA ASN A 217 7.51 7.47 -19.69
C ASN A 217 6.35 7.26 -20.69
N LEU A 218 5.24 6.67 -20.26
CA LEU A 218 4.02 6.49 -21.06
C LEU A 218 3.08 7.71 -20.98
N LYS A 219 3.52 8.80 -20.35
CA LYS A 219 2.80 10.08 -20.29
C LYS A 219 3.06 10.92 -21.54
#